data_AF-G0ITQ1-F1
#
_entry.id   AF-G0ITQ1-F1
#
_cell.length_a   1.000
_cell.length_b   1.000
_cell.length_c   1.000
_cell.angle_alpha   90.00
_cell.angle_beta   90.00
_cell.angle_gamma   90.00
#
_symmetry.space_group_name_H-M   'P 1'
#
loop_
_entity.id
_entity.type
_entity.pdbx_description
1 polymer ?
#
loop_
_entity_poly.entity_id
_entity_poly.type
_entity_poly.pdbx_seq_one_letter_code
_entity_poly.pdbx_strand_id
1 'polypeptide(L)'
;MFLCIYNFFYKLLKDYFIKKYKSELLESAACHKNHSKEIVKELEIHRLPVPLQIKFKEQNDIISKFGCYFLCILFIALVVKEIKNGVEKCFDCFEIDLLFKGLVNKSCLRGDNAYVNSPNSIFVNLGIDEDIYFDEKHYPSSYVPEKSDILIGKFKDTNSSYYHFVLLDNDRSVIWDSLGNSKTVSNGSLDSLRVFKIQNKAIVDRIKARLEFYNEKFRNNLEVA
;
A
#
# COMPACT_ATOMS: atom_id res chain seq x y z
N MET A 1 -14.78 29.39 19.74
CA MET A 1 -14.51 29.16 18.30
C MET A 1 -13.74 27.86 18.06
N PHE A 2 -12.57 27.64 18.68
CA PHE A 2 -11.79 26.40 18.55
C PHE A 2 -12.56 25.10 18.90
N LEU A 3 -13.32 25.10 20.00
CA LEU A 3 -14.14 23.94 20.39
C LEU A 3 -15.25 23.59 19.38
N CYS A 4 -15.86 24.60 18.75
CA CYS A 4 -16.91 24.39 17.76
C CYS A 4 -16.34 23.78 16.47
N ILE A 5 -15.17 24.26 16.04
CA ILE A 5 -14.46 23.73 14.87
C ILE A 5 -14.00 22.29 15.13
N TYR A 6 -13.43 22.02 16.30
CA TYR A 6 -13.04 20.66 16.70
C TYR A 6 -14.22 19.70 16.71
N ASN A 7 -15.33 20.07 17.35
CA ASN A 7 -16.53 19.22 17.41
C ASN A 7 -17.15 18.99 16.04
N PHE A 8 -17.09 19.98 15.15
CA PHE A 8 -17.56 19.85 13.78
C PHE A 8 -16.74 18.84 12.98
N PHE A 9 -15.41 18.96 12.98
CA PHE A 9 -14.53 18.01 12.28
C PHE A 9 -14.60 16.61 12.91
N TYR A 10 -14.66 16.51 14.23
CA TYR A 10 -14.85 15.24 14.92
C TYR A 10 -16.15 14.56 14.51
N LYS A 11 -17.26 15.30 14.46
CA LYS A 11 -18.54 14.78 14.01
C LYS A 11 -18.48 14.34 12.54
N LEU A 12 -17.88 15.14 11.67
CA LEU A 12 -17.76 14.81 10.24
C LEU A 12 -16.93 13.54 10.01
N LEU A 13 -15.80 13.40 10.69
CA LEU A 13 -14.97 12.18 10.66
C LEU A 13 -15.72 10.98 11.22
N LYS A 14 -16.38 11.15 12.38
CA LYS A 14 -17.16 10.09 13.03
C LYS A 14 -18.29 9.60 12.12
N ASP A 15 -19.06 10.52 11.55
CA ASP A 15 -20.19 10.20 10.67
C ASP A 15 -19.72 9.50 9.39
N TYR A 16 -18.60 9.95 8.81
CA TYR A 16 -17.97 9.30 7.66
C TYR A 16 -17.57 7.85 7.98
N PHE A 17 -16.83 7.62 9.07
CA PHE A 17 -16.39 6.26 9.43
C PHE A 17 -17.55 5.35 9.79
N ILE A 18 -18.54 5.85 10.55
CA ILE A 18 -19.75 5.08 10.86
C ILE A 18 -20.47 4.70 9.57
N LYS A 19 -20.64 5.64 8.63
CA LYS A 19 -21.31 5.36 7.36
C LYS A 19 -20.55 4.33 6.53
N LYS A 20 -19.24 4.49 6.37
CA LYS A 20 -18.38 3.59 5.59
C LYS A 20 -18.40 2.17 6.16
N TYR A 21 -17.97 2.01 7.42
CA TYR A 21 -17.86 0.67 8.02
C TYR A 21 -19.22 0.00 8.24
N LYS A 22 -20.30 0.77 8.47
CA LYS A 22 -21.66 0.21 8.49
C LYS A 22 -22.09 -0.26 7.09
N SER A 23 -21.74 0.44 6.03
CA SER A 23 -22.01 -0.01 4.65
C SER A 23 -21.26 -1.30 4.35
N GLU A 24 -19.96 -1.37 4.68
CA GLU A 24 -19.14 -2.56 4.51
C GLU A 24 -19.70 -3.77 5.29
N LEU A 25 -20.14 -3.56 6.54
CA LEU A 25 -20.78 -4.59 7.36
C LEU A 25 -22.17 -5.03 6.83
N LEU A 26 -22.93 -4.13 6.21
CA LEU A 26 -24.24 -4.45 5.64
C LEU A 26 -24.11 -5.14 4.28
N GLU A 27 -23.14 -4.73 3.46
CA GLU A 27 -22.79 -5.37 2.20
C GLU A 27 -22.24 -6.79 2.41
N SER A 28 -21.49 -7.03 3.49
CA SER A 28 -21.04 -8.37 3.86
C SER A 28 -22.19 -9.25 4.39
N ALA A 29 -23.10 -8.69 5.20
CA ALA A 29 -24.27 -9.42 5.71
C ALA A 29 -25.28 -9.82 4.61
N ALA A 30 -25.42 -9.01 3.56
CA ALA A 30 -26.32 -9.30 2.44
C ALA A 30 -25.86 -10.51 1.60
N CYS A 31 -24.56 -10.84 1.63
CA CYS A 31 -24.00 -11.98 0.90
C CYS A 31 -24.18 -13.34 1.61
N HIS A 32 -24.54 -13.35 2.90
CA HIS A 32 -24.64 -14.57 3.71
C HIS A 32 -26.01 -15.27 3.71
N LYS A 33 -26.96 -14.85 2.86
CA LYS A 33 -28.30 -15.46 2.83
C LYS A 33 -28.44 -16.74 2.01
N ASN A 34 -27.38 -17.30 1.41
CA ASN A 34 -27.46 -18.56 0.68
C ASN A 34 -26.43 -19.61 1.15
N HIS A 35 -26.97 -20.65 1.77
CA HIS A 35 -26.51 -22.04 1.87
C HIS A 35 -25.41 -22.51 2.86
N SER A 36 -25.88 -23.47 3.69
CA SER A 36 -25.26 -24.67 4.27
C SER A 36 -23.97 -24.58 5.10
N LYS A 37 -24.12 -25.09 6.34
CA LYS A 37 -23.06 -25.53 7.26
C LYS A 37 -22.09 -26.48 6.57
N GLU A 38 -20.91 -25.97 6.22
CA GLU A 38 -19.69 -26.76 6.15
C GLU A 38 -18.58 -26.02 6.90
N ILE A 39 -17.69 -26.83 7.47
CA ILE A 39 -16.61 -26.47 8.38
C ILE A 39 -15.87 -25.23 7.86
N VAL A 40 -15.99 -24.14 8.61
CA VAL A 40 -15.51 -22.82 8.23
C VAL A 40 -13.98 -22.82 8.14
N LYS A 41 -13.46 -23.06 6.93
CA LYS A 41 -12.23 -22.40 6.47
C LYS A 41 -12.56 -20.91 6.38
N GLU A 42 -12.31 -20.18 7.45
CA GLU A 42 -12.53 -18.74 7.61
C GLU A 42 -11.56 -17.88 6.74
N LEU A 43 -11.14 -18.42 5.59
CA LEU A 43 -9.93 -18.00 4.87
C LEU A 43 -10.16 -17.51 3.44
N GLU A 44 -11.40 -17.41 2.94
CA GLU A 44 -11.59 -17.18 1.49
C GLU A 44 -12.66 -16.19 1.00
N ILE A 45 -13.57 -15.64 1.83
CA ILE A 45 -14.82 -15.08 1.26
C ILE A 45 -15.18 -13.67 1.76
N HIS A 46 -14.31 -12.69 1.54
CA HIS A 46 -14.77 -11.34 1.27
C HIS A 46 -14.00 -10.74 0.11
N ARG A 47 -14.42 -11.06 -1.14
CA ARG A 47 -14.28 -10.23 -2.35
C ARG A 47 -13.10 -9.25 -2.32
N LEU A 48 -11.86 -9.77 -2.28
CA LEU A 48 -10.67 -9.06 -1.80
C LEU A 48 -10.55 -7.66 -2.40
N PRO A 49 -10.86 -6.60 -1.63
CA PRO A 49 -10.70 -5.23 -2.03
C PRO A 49 -9.22 -4.91 -1.84
N VAL A 50 -8.55 -4.68 -2.95
CA VAL A 50 -7.14 -4.29 -2.97
C VAL A 50 -6.88 -3.18 -1.93
N PRO A 51 -5.77 -3.23 -1.15
CA PRO A 51 -5.46 -2.26 -0.08
C PRO A 51 -5.54 -0.79 -0.53
N LEU A 52 -5.41 -0.56 -1.84
CA LEU A 52 -5.62 0.69 -2.54
C LEU A 52 -6.66 0.47 -3.66
N GLN A 53 -7.95 0.58 -3.35
CA GLN A 53 -9.00 0.65 -4.38
C GLN A 53 -9.01 2.04 -5.01
N ILE A 54 -8.02 2.30 -5.87
CA ILE A 54 -7.97 3.52 -6.66
C ILE A 54 -8.67 3.24 -8.00
N LYS A 55 -9.71 4.02 -8.32
CA LYS A 55 -10.29 3.97 -9.68
C LYS A 55 -9.22 4.41 -10.68
N PHE A 56 -8.99 3.63 -11.73
CA PHE A 56 -7.96 3.87 -12.75
C PHE A 56 -7.97 5.31 -13.31
N LYS A 57 -9.15 5.94 -13.43
CA LYS A 57 -9.29 7.32 -13.91
C LYS A 57 -8.67 8.38 -12.99
N GLU A 58 -8.52 8.10 -11.70
CA GLU A 58 -7.97 9.02 -10.68
C GLU A 58 -6.51 8.69 -10.31
N GLN A 59 -5.92 7.63 -10.89
CA GLN A 59 -4.56 7.16 -10.53
C GLN A 59 -3.49 8.23 -10.74
N ASN A 60 -3.55 8.97 -11.85
CA ASN A 60 -2.55 10.01 -12.14
C ASN A 60 -2.58 11.16 -11.12
N ASP A 61 -3.78 11.61 -10.72
CA ASP A 61 -3.95 12.66 -9.71
C ASP A 61 -3.48 12.19 -8.33
N ILE A 62 -3.78 10.94 -7.99
CA ILE A 62 -3.39 10.31 -6.73
C ILE A 62 -1.88 10.12 -6.64
N ILE A 63 -1.23 9.68 -7.72
CA ILE A 63 0.22 9.49 -7.77
C ILE A 63 0.94 10.84 -7.80
N SER A 64 0.41 11.82 -8.54
CA SER A 64 0.94 13.18 -8.51
C SER A 64 0.86 13.79 -7.12
N LYS A 65 -0.16 13.44 -6.33
CA LYS A 65 -0.36 13.96 -4.98
C LYS A 65 0.47 13.24 -3.93
N PHE A 66 0.47 11.91 -3.94
CA PHE A 66 1.04 11.09 -2.87
C PHE A 66 2.43 10.56 -3.19
N GLY A 67 2.87 10.56 -4.44
CA GLY A 67 4.17 10.05 -4.87
C GLY A 67 4.25 8.52 -4.89
N CYS A 68 4.81 7.96 -5.97
CA CYS A 68 4.91 6.51 -6.15
C CYS A 68 5.75 5.81 -5.07
N TYR A 69 6.77 6.49 -4.52
CA TYR A 69 7.59 5.91 -3.45
C TYR A 69 6.82 5.74 -2.13
N PHE A 70 6.10 6.77 -1.68
CA PHE A 70 5.25 6.68 -0.49
C PHE A 70 4.14 5.66 -0.67
N LEU A 71 3.52 5.60 -1.86
CA LEU A 71 2.49 4.61 -2.15
C LEU A 71 3.03 3.17 -2.06
N CYS A 72 4.25 2.91 -2.52
CA CYS A 72 4.90 1.59 -2.34
C CYS A 72 5.10 1.27 -0.85
N ILE A 73 5.62 2.21 -0.06
CA ILE A 73 5.81 2.03 1.39
C ILE A 73 4.48 1.75 2.08
N LEU A 74 3.45 2.52 1.75
CA LEU A 74 2.12 2.37 2.30
C LEU A 74 1.54 1.01 1.95
N PHE A 75 1.65 0.57 0.70
CA PHE A 75 1.15 -0.74 0.28
C PHE A 75 1.80 -1.88 1.06
N ILE A 76 3.13 -1.88 1.21
CA ILE A 76 3.83 -2.86 2.04
C ILE A 76 3.30 -2.82 3.48
N ALA A 77 3.20 -1.62 4.06
CA ALA A 77 2.77 -1.45 5.44
C ALA A 77 1.35 -2.01 5.68
N LEU A 78 0.44 -1.81 4.73
CA LEU A 78 -0.92 -2.33 4.79
C LEU A 78 -0.94 -3.85 4.75
N VAL A 79 -0.15 -4.47 3.85
CA VAL A 79 -0.05 -5.93 3.78
C VAL A 79 0.55 -6.51 5.06
N VAL A 80 1.61 -5.91 5.60
CA VAL A 80 2.21 -6.34 6.88
C VAL A 80 1.16 -6.27 8.00
N LYS A 81 0.44 -5.16 8.09
CA LYS A 81 -0.58 -4.92 9.11
C LYS A 81 -1.78 -5.87 8.98
N GLU A 82 -2.20 -6.17 7.77
CA GLU A 82 -3.24 -7.17 7.48
C GLU A 82 -2.81 -8.55 7.99
N ILE A 83 -1.60 -9.00 7.63
CA ILE A 83 -1.09 -10.32 8.02
C ILE A 83 -0.95 -10.43 9.54
N LYS A 84 -0.51 -9.35 10.21
CA LYS A 84 -0.38 -9.26 11.67
C LYS A 84 -1.72 -9.31 12.38
N ASN A 85 -2.69 -8.52 11.93
CA ASN A 85 -3.97 -8.36 12.62
C ASN A 85 -5.02 -9.38 12.20
N GLY A 86 -4.78 -10.11 11.10
CA GLY A 86 -5.78 -11.01 10.51
C GLY A 86 -6.99 -10.27 9.93
N VAL A 87 -6.86 -8.96 9.67
CA VAL A 87 -7.95 -8.11 9.18
C VAL A 87 -7.50 -7.43 7.90
N GLU A 88 -8.16 -7.76 6.80
CA GLU A 88 -8.03 -7.03 5.54
C GLU A 88 -8.67 -5.65 5.70
N LYS A 89 -7.90 -4.59 5.44
CA LYS A 89 -8.39 -3.21 5.51
C LYS A 89 -8.09 -2.48 4.21
N CYS A 90 -9.14 -1.89 3.65
CA CYS A 90 -9.07 -1.18 2.38
C CYS A 90 -9.16 0.31 2.65
N PHE A 91 -8.13 1.04 2.23
CA PHE A 91 -8.11 2.49 2.37
C PHE A 91 -8.66 3.12 1.12
N ASP A 92 -9.60 4.05 1.29
CA ASP A 92 -9.98 4.93 0.18
C ASP A 92 -9.08 6.17 0.14
N CYS A 93 -9.21 6.95 -0.94
CA CYS A 93 -8.40 8.15 -1.16
C CYS A 93 -8.52 9.16 -0.01
N PHE A 94 -9.67 9.25 0.66
CA PHE A 94 -9.85 10.16 1.79
C PHE A 94 -9.06 9.70 3.01
N GLU A 95 -9.09 8.41 3.35
CA GLU A 95 -8.29 7.87 4.44
C GLU A 95 -6.77 7.97 4.15
N ILE A 96 -6.35 7.75 2.91
CA ILE A 96 -4.95 7.93 2.49
C ILE A 96 -4.55 9.41 2.62
N ASP A 97 -5.41 10.35 2.21
CA ASP A 97 -5.15 11.78 2.35
C ASP A 97 -5.00 12.22 3.81
N LEU A 98 -5.86 11.71 4.70
CA LEU A 98 -5.76 11.95 6.14
C LEU A 98 -4.45 11.40 6.71
N LEU A 99 -4.08 10.18 6.33
CA LEU A 99 -2.82 9.57 6.74
C LEU A 99 -1.62 10.38 6.23
N PHE A 100 -1.63 10.74 4.94
CA PHE A 100 -0.58 11.52 4.30
C PHE A 100 -0.39 12.86 5.02
N LYS A 101 -1.47 13.62 5.26
CA LYS A 101 -1.42 14.88 6.02
C LYS A 101 -0.91 14.67 7.45
N GLY A 102 -1.33 13.60 8.12
CA GLY A 102 -0.82 13.23 9.45
C GLY A 102 0.68 12.98 9.45
N LEU A 103 1.20 12.28 8.43
CA LEU A 103 2.63 12.00 8.27
C LEU A 103 3.44 13.24 7.88
N VAL A 104 2.86 14.14 7.08
CA VAL A 104 3.45 15.47 6.79
C VAL A 104 3.59 16.29 8.06
N ASN A 105 2.54 16.36 8.88
CA ASN A 105 2.56 17.09 10.16
C ASN A 105 3.61 16.53 11.13
N LYS A 106 3.91 15.23 11.03
CA LYS A 106 4.97 14.56 11.81
C LYS A 106 6.33 14.56 11.13
N SER A 107 6.51 15.32 10.04
CA SER A 107 7.75 15.43 9.27
C SER A 107 8.28 14.10 8.71
N CYS A 108 7.43 13.08 8.59
CA CYS A 108 7.81 11.78 8.00
C CYS A 108 8.00 11.90 6.48
N LEU A 109 7.29 12.83 5.85
CA LEU A 109 7.38 13.15 4.42
C LEU A 109 7.04 14.63 4.18
N ARG A 110 7.41 15.16 3.01
CA ARG A 110 7.13 16.54 2.60
C ARG A 110 5.88 16.58 1.72
N GLY A 111 4.96 17.49 2.02
CA GLY A 111 3.66 17.55 1.34
C GLY A 111 3.68 18.18 -0.05
N ASP A 112 4.73 18.93 -0.39
CA ASP A 112 4.88 19.66 -1.66
C ASP A 112 5.28 18.76 -2.83
N ASN A 113 6.08 17.72 -2.58
CA ASN A 113 6.57 16.79 -3.59
C ASN A 113 6.49 15.32 -3.17
N ALA A 114 5.79 15.03 -2.07
CA ALA A 114 5.69 13.70 -1.47
C ALA A 114 7.05 13.02 -1.18
N TYR A 115 8.09 13.81 -0.93
CA TYR A 115 9.40 13.29 -0.60
C TYR A 115 9.37 12.63 0.78
N VAL A 116 9.67 11.32 0.83
CA VAL A 116 9.74 10.56 2.07
C VAL A 116 11.06 10.85 2.78
N ASN A 117 10.99 11.46 3.97
CA ASN A 117 12.17 11.77 4.77
C ASN A 117 12.70 10.51 5.47
N SER A 118 11.81 9.68 6.03
CA SER A 118 12.17 8.41 6.69
C SER A 118 11.04 7.38 6.54
N PRO A 119 11.27 6.27 5.81
CA PRO A 119 10.34 5.15 5.77
C PRO A 119 10.09 4.54 7.14
N ASN A 120 11.13 4.43 7.98
CA ASN A 120 11.03 3.88 9.33
C ASN A 120 10.06 4.69 10.19
N SER A 121 10.11 6.03 10.11
CA SER A 121 9.14 6.88 10.82
C SER A 121 7.69 6.65 10.36
N ILE A 122 7.46 6.30 9.09
CA ILE A 122 6.14 5.92 8.60
C ILE A 122 5.67 4.62 9.28
N PHE A 123 6.52 3.61 9.37
CA PHE A 123 6.19 2.33 10.03
C PHE A 123 5.89 2.48 11.51
N VAL A 124 6.66 3.30 12.24
CA VAL A 124 6.38 3.66 13.64
C VAL A 124 4.99 4.29 13.77
N ASN A 125 4.65 5.22 12.87
CA ASN A 125 3.33 5.87 12.89
C ASN A 125 2.18 4.95 12.52
N LEU A 126 2.46 3.84 11.84
CA LEU A 126 1.50 2.80 11.50
C LEU A 126 1.43 1.66 12.53
N GLY A 127 2.37 1.62 13.48
CA GLY A 127 2.45 0.63 14.56
C GLY A 127 2.95 -0.75 14.08
N ILE A 128 3.87 -0.77 13.13
CA ILE A 128 4.43 -2.01 12.52
C ILE A 128 5.96 -2.03 12.48
N ASP A 129 6.62 -1.15 13.23
CA ASP A 129 8.07 -0.99 13.29
C ASP A 129 8.81 -2.20 13.88
N GLU A 130 8.13 -3.04 14.67
CA GLU A 130 8.65 -4.33 15.15
C GLU A 130 8.58 -5.44 14.09
N ASP A 131 7.81 -5.24 13.01
CA ASP A 131 7.58 -6.26 11.98
C ASP A 131 8.42 -6.01 10.72
N ILE A 132 8.64 -4.73 10.39
CA ILE A 132 9.34 -4.30 9.19
C ILE A 132 10.17 -3.04 9.44
N TYR A 133 11.36 -3.00 8.85
CA TYR A 133 12.18 -1.80 8.80
C TYR A 133 12.84 -1.62 7.43
N PHE A 134 13.11 -0.37 7.08
CA PHE A 134 13.97 0.00 5.97
C PHE A 134 15.43 -0.04 6.44
N ASP A 135 16.31 -0.68 5.67
CA ASP A 135 17.74 -0.82 5.98
C ASP A 135 18.55 0.48 5.78
N GLU A 136 17.87 1.62 5.62
CA GLU A 136 18.43 2.97 5.50
C GLU A 136 19.51 3.14 4.42
N LYS A 137 19.49 2.26 3.41
CA LYS A 137 20.46 2.21 2.33
C LYS A 137 19.78 2.18 0.96
N HIS A 138 20.34 2.98 0.06
CA HIS A 138 20.03 2.90 -1.36
C HIS A 138 21.04 1.95 -2.00
N TYR A 139 20.57 0.75 -2.30
CA TYR A 139 21.38 -0.28 -2.91
C TYR A 139 21.47 -0.07 -4.43
N PRO A 140 22.62 -0.40 -5.06
CA PRO A 140 22.71 -0.44 -6.50
C PRO A 140 21.80 -1.55 -7.06
N SER A 141 21.46 -1.46 -8.34
CA SER A 141 20.68 -2.49 -9.04
C SER A 141 21.38 -3.86 -9.10
N SER A 142 22.67 -3.95 -8.76
CA SER A 142 23.43 -5.19 -8.63
C SER A 142 23.23 -5.94 -7.31
N TYR A 143 22.53 -5.36 -6.33
CA TYR A 143 22.26 -6.02 -5.04
C TYR A 143 21.57 -7.37 -5.21
N VAL A 144 21.98 -8.34 -4.38
CA VAL A 144 21.43 -9.70 -4.34
C VAL A 144 20.46 -9.78 -3.16
N PRO A 145 19.14 -9.90 -3.40
CA PRO A 145 18.14 -9.90 -2.33
C PRO A 145 18.15 -11.17 -1.48
N GLU A 146 17.92 -11.01 -0.17
CA GLU A 146 17.69 -12.11 0.76
C GLU A 146 16.21 -12.54 0.77
N LYS A 147 15.91 -13.75 1.29
CA LYS A 147 14.53 -14.26 1.32
C LYS A 147 13.56 -13.33 2.08
N SER A 148 14.02 -12.68 3.14
CA SER A 148 13.24 -11.75 3.98
C SER A 148 13.06 -10.36 3.39
N ASP A 149 13.63 -10.10 2.20
CA ASP A 149 13.63 -8.78 1.60
C ASP A 149 12.33 -8.50 0.88
N ILE A 150 11.88 -7.26 1.03
CA ILE A 150 10.88 -6.62 0.19
C ILE A 150 11.59 -5.46 -0.49
N LEU A 151 11.50 -5.41 -1.81
CA LEU A 151 12.27 -4.49 -2.61
C LEU A 151 11.36 -3.40 -3.19
N ILE A 152 11.77 -2.15 -3.06
CA ILE A 152 11.27 -1.07 -3.91
C ILE A 152 12.36 -0.71 -4.92
N GLY A 153 12.10 -0.95 -6.19
CA GLY A 153 12.94 -0.52 -7.29
C GLY A 153 12.61 0.88 -7.75
N LYS A 154 13.63 1.70 -8.01
CA LYS A 154 13.50 2.95 -8.77
C LYS A 154 13.97 2.68 -10.19
N PHE A 155 13.06 2.84 -11.13
CA PHE A 155 13.35 2.86 -12.55
C PHE A 155 13.60 4.29 -13.00
N LYS A 156 14.56 4.46 -13.90
CA LYS A 156 14.80 5.72 -14.59
C LYS A 156 14.54 5.50 -16.07
N ASP A 157 13.70 6.35 -16.65
CA ASP A 157 13.42 6.32 -18.09
C ASP A 157 14.69 6.65 -18.87
N THR A 158 14.95 5.96 -19.98
CA THR A 158 16.17 6.15 -20.76
C THR A 158 16.18 7.46 -21.54
N ASN A 159 15.01 8.01 -21.85
CA ASN A 159 14.83 9.15 -22.75
C ASN A 159 14.44 10.44 -22.01
N SER A 160 14.32 10.41 -20.69
CA SER A 160 13.89 11.54 -19.87
C SER A 160 14.51 11.52 -18.47
N SER A 161 14.29 12.59 -17.71
CA SER A 161 14.69 12.67 -16.30
C SER A 161 13.67 12.02 -15.34
N TYR A 162 12.58 11.45 -15.88
CA TYR A 162 11.54 10.83 -15.07
C TYR A 162 12.04 9.53 -14.44
N TYR A 163 11.59 9.32 -13.21
CA TYR A 163 11.79 8.08 -12.49
C TYR A 163 10.48 7.62 -11.87
N HIS A 164 10.38 6.32 -11.63
CA HIS A 164 9.21 5.70 -11.05
C HIS A 164 9.61 4.63 -10.05
N PHE A 165 8.84 4.50 -8.98
CA PHE A 165 9.07 3.51 -7.94
C PHE A 165 8.03 2.40 -8.03
N VAL A 166 8.49 1.16 -7.94
CA VAL A 166 7.66 -0.05 -7.99
C VAL A 166 8.11 -1.07 -6.96
N LEU A 167 7.21 -1.96 -6.55
CA LEU A 167 7.56 -3.12 -5.74
C LEU A 167 8.07 -4.24 -6.63
N LEU A 168 9.18 -4.83 -6.21
CA LEU A 168 9.85 -5.92 -6.91
C LEU A 168 9.89 -7.17 -6.03
N ASP A 169 9.85 -8.34 -6.67
CA ASP A 169 10.23 -9.59 -6.01
C ASP A 169 11.75 -9.76 -6.03
N ASN A 170 12.25 -10.79 -5.35
CA ASN A 170 13.67 -11.12 -5.25
C ASN A 170 14.30 -11.43 -6.62
N ASP A 171 13.52 -11.95 -7.57
CA ASP A 171 13.94 -12.15 -8.96
C ASP A 171 13.89 -10.86 -9.81
N ARG A 172 13.48 -9.74 -9.19
CA ARG A 172 13.31 -8.41 -9.77
C ARG A 172 12.12 -8.27 -10.73
N SER A 173 11.21 -9.24 -10.74
CA SER A 173 9.92 -9.07 -11.39
C SER A 173 9.09 -8.00 -10.67
N VAL A 174 8.27 -7.27 -11.42
CA VAL A 174 7.38 -6.24 -10.85
C VAL A 174 6.18 -6.92 -10.20
N ILE A 175 6.09 -6.78 -8.88
CA ILE A 175 4.94 -7.20 -8.07
C ILE A 175 3.86 -6.13 -8.11
N TRP A 176 4.24 -4.86 -8.02
CA TRP A 176 3.24 -3.81 -7.96
C TRP A 176 3.75 -2.50 -8.52
N ASP A 177 2.92 -1.90 -9.37
CA ASP A 177 3.12 -0.59 -9.94
C ASP A 177 1.88 0.25 -9.63
N SER A 178 2.07 1.40 -8.98
CA SER A 178 0.96 2.31 -8.68
C SER A 178 0.23 2.82 -9.93
N LEU A 179 0.92 2.89 -11.08
CA LEU A 179 0.37 3.23 -12.40
C LEU A 179 -0.16 2.01 -13.17
N GLY A 180 -0.01 0.80 -12.64
CA GLY A 180 -0.35 -0.47 -13.30
C GLY A 180 0.62 -0.87 -14.41
N ASN A 181 0.88 0.02 -15.38
CA ASN A 181 1.77 -0.19 -16.53
C ASN A 181 2.58 1.08 -16.84
N SER A 182 3.50 1.45 -15.95
CA SER A 182 4.32 2.64 -16.14
C SER A 182 5.26 2.53 -17.36
N LYS A 183 5.21 3.54 -18.24
CA LYS A 183 6.16 3.67 -19.36
C LYS A 183 7.61 3.81 -18.88
N THR A 184 7.82 4.43 -17.73
CA THR A 184 9.15 4.58 -17.12
C THR A 184 9.74 3.22 -16.73
N VAL A 185 8.90 2.24 -16.40
CA VAL A 185 9.34 0.87 -16.09
C VAL A 185 9.58 0.09 -17.38
N SER A 186 8.67 0.18 -18.36
CA SER A 186 8.79 -0.55 -19.63
C SER A 186 9.95 -0.07 -20.51
N ASN A 187 10.23 1.24 -20.50
CA ASN A 187 11.24 1.87 -21.35
C ASN A 187 12.51 2.24 -20.58
N GLY A 188 12.49 2.13 -19.25
CA GLY A 188 13.60 2.52 -18.40
C GLY A 188 14.51 1.37 -18.01
N SER A 189 15.42 1.69 -17.09
CA SER A 189 16.28 0.70 -16.44
C SER A 189 16.21 0.85 -14.92
N LEU A 190 16.41 -0.25 -14.22
CA LEU A 190 16.48 -0.26 -12.76
C LEU A 190 17.74 0.48 -12.30
N ASP A 191 17.55 1.65 -11.69
CA ASP A 191 18.59 2.57 -11.25
C ASP A 191 19.10 2.20 -9.85
N SER A 192 18.18 1.94 -8.91
CA SER A 192 18.51 1.64 -7.51
C SER A 192 17.40 0.87 -6.80
N LEU A 193 17.77 0.24 -5.69
CA LEU A 193 16.89 -0.56 -4.83
C LEU A 193 16.81 0.04 -3.43
N ARG A 194 15.63 -0.04 -2.81
CA ARG A 194 15.40 0.22 -1.39
C ARG A 194 14.98 -1.11 -0.79
N VAL A 195 15.70 -1.54 0.23
CA VAL A 195 15.52 -2.86 0.84
C VAL A 195 14.82 -2.69 2.17
N PHE A 196 13.66 -3.33 2.27
CA PHE A 196 12.88 -3.43 3.49
C PHE A 196 13.01 -4.85 4.01
N LYS A 197 13.31 -4.97 5.30
CA LYS A 197 13.60 -6.22 5.97
C LYS A 197 12.42 -6.54 6.89
N ILE A 198 11.81 -7.71 6.67
CA ILE A 198 10.83 -8.25 7.61
C ILE A 198 11.57 -8.89 8.79
N GLN A 199 11.36 -8.36 9.99
CA GLN A 199 11.99 -8.87 11.21
C GLN A 199 11.33 -10.18 11.65
N ASN A 200 10.01 -10.25 11.54
CA ASN A 200 9.24 -11.42 11.92
C ASN A 200 9.28 -12.49 10.82
N LYS A 201 10.24 -13.41 10.92
CA LYS A 201 10.44 -14.49 9.93
C LYS A 201 9.21 -15.39 9.74
N ALA A 202 8.32 -15.49 10.74
CA ALA A 202 7.13 -16.33 10.65
C ALA A 202 6.07 -15.80 9.67
N ILE A 203 6.14 -14.52 9.29
CA ILE A 203 5.15 -13.88 8.40
C ILE A 203 5.68 -13.58 7.00
N VAL A 204 6.99 -13.76 6.74
CA VAL A 204 7.63 -13.44 5.44
C VAL A 204 6.91 -14.12 4.27
N ASP A 205 6.76 -15.44 4.33
CA ASP A 205 6.17 -16.22 3.25
C ASP A 205 4.69 -15.83 3.02
N ARG A 206 3.97 -15.49 4.11
CA ARG A 206 2.59 -15.02 4.04
C ARG A 206 2.48 -13.62 3.42
N ILE A 207 3.41 -12.71 3.73
CA ILE A 207 3.47 -11.38 3.13
C ILE A 207 3.75 -11.49 1.63
N LYS A 208 4.75 -12.29 1.23
CA LYS A 208 5.09 -12.46 -0.19
C LYS A 208 3.93 -13.06 -0.98
N ALA A 209 3.33 -14.14 -0.49
CA ALA A 209 2.15 -14.72 -1.11
C ALA A 209 0.99 -13.71 -1.23
N ARG A 210 0.81 -12.84 -0.24
CA ARG A 210 -0.24 -11.81 -0.28
C ARG A 210 0.08 -10.70 -1.30
N LEU A 211 1.33 -10.29 -1.42
CA LEU A 211 1.79 -9.33 -2.42
C LEU A 211 1.62 -9.87 -3.85
N GLU A 212 2.00 -11.13 -4.09
CA GLU A 212 1.79 -11.83 -5.36
C GLU A 212 0.29 -11.93 -5.70
N PHE A 213 -0.53 -12.33 -4.72
CA PHE A 213 -1.98 -12.39 -4.90
C PHE A 213 -2.57 -11.03 -5.36
N TYR A 214 -2.13 -9.93 -4.74
CA TYR A 214 -2.61 -8.61 -5.15
C TYR A 214 -2.12 -8.22 -6.54
N ASN A 215 -0.87 -8.54 -6.91
CA ASN A 215 -0.33 -8.33 -8.25
C ASN A 215 -1.21 -8.98 -9.33
N GLU A 216 -1.55 -10.25 -9.17
CA GLU A 216 -2.41 -10.99 -10.10
C GLU A 216 -3.79 -10.33 -10.24
N LYS A 217 -4.38 -9.95 -9.11
CA LYS A 217 -5.65 -9.21 -9.07
C LYS A 217 -5.59 -7.89 -9.84
N PHE A 218 -4.50 -7.13 -9.71
CA PHE A 218 -4.33 -5.87 -10.44
C PHE A 218 -4.22 -6.09 -11.94
N ARG A 219 -3.45 -7.09 -12.38
CA ARG A 219 -3.29 -7.43 -13.80
C ARG A 219 -4.63 -7.86 -14.41
N ASN A 220 -5.37 -8.74 -13.74
CA ASN A 220 -6.64 -9.24 -14.24
C ASN A 220 -7.73 -8.14 -14.31
N ASN A 221 -7.71 -7.17 -13.39
CA ASN A 221 -8.63 -6.03 -13.46
C ASN A 221 -8.27 -5.02 -14.56
N LEU A 222 -7.00 -4.96 -14.99
CA LEU A 222 -6.54 -4.14 -16.11
C LEU A 222 -6.94 -4.73 -17.48
N GLU A 223 -7.12 -6.05 -17.57
CA GLU A 223 -7.55 -6.71 -18.82
C GLU A 223 -9.06 -6.58 -19.10
N VAL A 224 -9.84 -6.15 -18.12
CA VAL A 224 -11.31 -6.04 -18.20
C VAL A 224 -11.79 -4.59 -18.35
N ALA A 225 -10.90 -3.60 -18.30
CA ALA A 225 -11.18 -2.16 -18.42
C ALA A 225 -10.78 -1.61 -19.78
#